data_AF-A0A963AS11-F1
#
_entry.id   AF-A0A963AS11-F1
#
_cell.length_a   1.000
_cell.length_b   1.000
_cell.length_c   1.000
_cell.angle_alpha   90.00
_cell.angle_beta   90.00
_cell.angle_gamma   90.00
#
_symmetry.space_group_name_H-M   'P 1'
#
loop_
_entity.id
_entity.type
_entity.pdbx_description
1 polymer ?
#
loop_
_entity_poly.entity_id
_entity_poly.type
_entity_poly.pdbx_seq_one_letter_code
_entity_poly.pdbx_strand_id
1 'polypeptide(L)'
;GGVLFKRYDVKAGRTPPSGAIPCEEQPTGHNKHWPHWVPASKDDPADRWFFEVDTWDLPDGTYELIGEKVNGNNERITGHRLIRHGEERFYFAPRTFNELKTWLESRDIEGIVWHHPDGRMAKIKKKDFGLPRKPQNNG
;
A
#
# COMPACT_ATOMS: atom_id res chain seq x y z
N GLY A 1 16.00 -16.49 -1.26
CA GLY A 1 15.09 -15.48 -0.67
C GLY A 1 15.56 -14.13 -1.09
N GLY A 2 14.64 -13.25 -1.52
CA GLY A 2 14.97 -11.89 -1.95
C GLY A 2 15.35 -10.97 -0.80
N VAL A 3 15.82 -9.76 -1.13
CA VAL A 3 16.05 -8.69 -0.15
C VAL A 3 14.77 -7.87 -0.03
N LEU A 4 14.21 -7.79 1.17
CA LEU A 4 13.01 -7.01 1.42
C LEU A 4 13.35 -5.55 1.73
N PHE A 5 12.63 -4.64 1.07
CA PHE A 5 12.68 -3.21 1.35
C PHE A 5 11.31 -2.73 1.80
N LYS A 6 11.28 -1.84 2.80
CA LYS A 6 10.08 -1.15 3.28
C LYS A 6 10.08 0.30 2.81
N ARG A 7 8.88 0.85 2.61
CA ARG A 7 8.72 2.27 2.29
C ARG A 7 8.96 3.12 3.54
N TYR A 8 9.77 4.16 3.41
CA TYR A 8 10.02 5.15 4.45
C TYR A 8 9.77 6.56 3.89
N ASP A 9 8.80 7.27 4.46
CA ASP A 9 8.56 8.66 4.10
C ASP A 9 9.35 9.60 5.01
N VAL A 10 10.33 10.27 4.42
CA VAL A 10 11.12 11.27 5.13
C VAL A 10 10.23 12.48 5.40
N LYS A 11 10.09 12.82 6.68
CA LYS A 11 9.39 14.05 7.10
C LYS A 11 10.27 15.28 6.85
N ALA A 12 9.63 16.42 6.59
CA ALA A 12 10.33 17.68 6.35
C ALA A 12 11.38 17.99 7.44
N GLY A 13 12.60 18.30 7.03
CA GLY A 13 13.73 18.60 7.92
C GLY A 13 14.40 17.38 8.57
N ARG A 14 14.06 16.15 8.17
CA ARG A 14 14.74 14.94 8.60
C ARG A 14 15.67 14.41 7.51
N THR A 15 16.74 13.76 7.93
CA THR A 15 17.65 13.03 7.05
C THR A 15 17.15 11.58 6.89
N PRO A 16 17.16 11.01 5.67
CA PRO A 16 16.84 9.60 5.48
C PRO A 16 17.79 8.69 6.27
N PRO A 17 17.35 7.47 6.67
CA PRO A 17 18.23 6.46 7.25
C PRO A 17 19.42 6.12 6.33
N SER A 18 20.52 5.64 6.92
CA SER A 18 21.66 5.15 6.12
C SER A 18 21.23 4.00 5.21
N GLY A 19 21.67 4.03 3.95
CA GLY A 19 21.29 3.03 2.94
C GLY A 19 19.87 3.20 2.39
N ALA A 20 19.16 4.28 2.73
CA ALA A 20 17.88 4.60 2.12
C ALA A 20 18.05 4.97 0.64
N ILE A 21 17.24 4.38 -0.23
CA ILE A 21 17.23 4.64 -1.67
C ILE A 21 16.07 5.57 -2.00
N PRO A 22 16.31 6.81 -2.46
CA PRO A 22 15.23 7.73 -2.78
C PRO A 22 14.40 7.21 -3.96
N CYS A 23 13.09 7.37 -3.87
CA CYS A 23 12.19 6.97 -4.95
C CYS A 23 12.04 8.05 -6.02
N GLU A 24 12.42 9.28 -5.68
CA GLU A 24 12.44 10.45 -6.55
C GLU A 24 13.68 11.28 -6.20
N GLU A 25 14.26 11.97 -7.19
CA GLU A 25 15.48 12.75 -6.99
C GLU A 25 15.31 13.88 -5.97
N GLN A 26 14.11 14.45 -5.87
CA GLN A 26 13.79 15.55 -4.97
C GLN A 26 12.43 15.32 -4.29
N PRO A 27 12.20 15.91 -3.10
CA PRO A 27 10.88 15.87 -2.47
C PRO A 27 9.82 16.49 -3.38
N THR A 28 8.68 15.82 -3.53
CA THR A 28 7.57 16.29 -4.36
C THR A 28 6.36 16.72 -3.53
N GLY A 29 5.50 17.53 -4.16
CA GLY A 29 4.26 18.04 -3.59
C GLY A 29 4.42 19.16 -2.55
N HIS A 30 3.30 19.78 -2.17
CA HIS A 30 3.26 20.88 -1.22
C HIS A 30 3.82 20.51 0.17
N ASN A 31 3.71 19.25 0.56
CA ASN A 31 4.15 18.75 1.85
C ASN A 31 5.61 18.25 1.85
N LYS A 32 6.33 18.36 0.71
CA LYS A 32 7.71 17.86 0.53
C LYS A 32 7.86 16.41 0.99
N HIS A 33 6.93 15.54 0.57
CA HIS A 33 7.08 14.10 0.83
C HIS A 33 8.28 13.61 0.02
N TRP A 34 9.16 12.85 0.67
CA TRP A 34 10.32 12.26 0.00
C TRP A 34 10.41 10.76 0.34
N PRO A 35 9.68 9.92 -0.42
CA PRO A 35 9.63 8.49 -0.19
C PRO A 35 10.97 7.83 -0.51
N HIS A 36 11.37 6.87 0.33
CA HIS A 36 12.56 6.05 0.17
C HIS A 36 12.24 4.57 0.34
N TRP A 37 13.09 3.72 -0.22
CA TRP A 37 13.20 2.31 0.12
C TRP A 37 14.31 2.11 1.14
N VAL A 38 14.01 1.46 2.26
CA VAL A 38 14.98 1.10 3.30
C VAL A 38 14.97 -0.41 3.47
N PRO A 39 16.12 -1.10 3.58
CA PRO A 39 16.14 -2.53 3.85
C PRO A 39 15.33 -2.86 5.10
N ALA A 40 14.46 -3.87 5.02
CA ALA A 40 13.80 -4.41 6.19
C ALA A 40 14.82 -5.20 7.03
N SER A 41 14.71 -5.15 8.36
CA SER A 41 15.65 -5.82 9.26
C SER A 41 14.95 -6.81 10.18
N LYS A 42 15.50 -8.01 10.33
CA LYS A 42 15.01 -8.98 11.32
C LYS A 42 15.24 -8.53 12.76
N ASP A 43 16.19 -7.62 12.97
CA ASP A 43 16.52 -7.08 14.28
C ASP A 43 15.62 -5.89 14.66
N ASP A 44 14.82 -5.37 13.73
CA ASP A 44 13.82 -4.33 14.00
C ASP A 44 12.46 -4.99 14.28
N PRO A 45 11.92 -4.91 15.51
CA PRO A 45 10.62 -5.47 15.84
C PRO A 45 9.46 -4.89 15.01
N ALA A 46 9.63 -3.70 14.43
CA ALA A 46 8.64 -3.12 13.52
C ALA A 46 8.54 -3.88 12.18
N ASP A 47 9.59 -4.61 11.81
CA ASP A 47 9.70 -5.29 10.52
C ASP A 47 9.39 -6.79 10.59
N ARG A 48 9.17 -7.32 11.79
CA ARG A 48 9.00 -8.76 12.02
C ARG A 48 7.99 -9.42 11.08
N TRP A 49 6.89 -8.74 10.75
CA TRP A 49 5.80 -9.29 9.94
C TRP A 49 6.19 -9.47 8.46
N PHE A 50 7.16 -8.70 7.95
CA PHE A 50 7.71 -8.92 6.60
C PHE A 50 8.39 -10.28 6.47
N PHE A 51 8.95 -10.79 7.57
CA PHE A 51 9.71 -12.04 7.61
C PHE A 51 8.89 -13.26 8.01
N GLU A 52 7.59 -13.09 8.27
CA GLU A 52 6.65 -14.21 8.47
C GLU A 52 6.06 -14.71 7.14
N VAL A 53 6.35 -14.03 6.02
CA VAL A 53 5.90 -14.38 4.68
C VAL A 53 7.03 -15.07 3.93
N ASP A 54 6.75 -16.20 3.29
CA ASP A 54 7.70 -16.83 2.37
C ASP A 54 7.80 -16.01 1.06
N THR A 55 9.03 -15.76 0.63
CA THR A 55 9.36 -14.90 -0.51
C THR A 55 10.14 -15.65 -1.60
N TRP A 56 10.33 -16.96 -1.46
CA TRP A 56 11.21 -17.74 -2.33
C TRP A 56 10.85 -17.63 -3.82
N ASP A 57 9.57 -17.65 -4.14
CA ASP A 57 9.05 -17.62 -5.52
C ASP A 57 8.42 -16.28 -5.92
N LEU A 58 8.61 -15.22 -5.13
CA LEU A 58 8.07 -13.90 -5.47
C LEU A 58 8.99 -13.19 -6.46
N PRO A 59 8.48 -12.77 -7.65
CA PRO A 59 9.27 -11.98 -8.58
C PRO A 59 9.55 -10.57 -8.01
N ASP A 60 10.59 -9.93 -8.53
CA ASP A 60 10.88 -8.54 -8.17
C ASP A 60 9.68 -7.62 -8.47
N GLY A 61 9.37 -6.76 -7.51
CA GLY A 61 8.20 -5.89 -7.61
C GLY A 61 7.89 -5.18 -6.31
N THR A 62 6.78 -4.42 -6.36
CA THR A 62 6.24 -3.78 -5.17
C THR A 62 5.04 -4.57 -4.67
N TYR A 63 4.98 -4.74 -3.35
CA TYR A 63 3.97 -5.54 -2.68
C TYR A 63 3.35 -4.76 -1.55
N GLU A 64 2.10 -5.07 -1.25
CA GLU A 64 1.40 -4.66 -0.04
C GLU A 64 1.49 -5.80 0.98
N LEU A 65 2.02 -5.51 2.16
CA LEU A 65 1.94 -6.41 3.30
C LEU A 65 0.54 -6.29 3.90
N ILE A 66 -0.19 -7.40 3.97
CA ILE A 66 -1.49 -7.51 4.64
C ILE A 66 -1.43 -8.59 5.72
N GLY A 67 -2.31 -8.50 6.72
CA GLY A 67 -2.47 -9.55 7.72
C GLY A 67 -2.98 -9.10 9.08
N GLU A 68 -3.04 -10.04 10.02
CA GLU A 68 -3.64 -9.87 11.35
C GLU A 68 -3.03 -8.72 12.16
N LYS A 69 -1.73 -8.43 11.96
CA LYS A 69 -1.00 -7.39 12.68
C LYS A 69 -0.71 -6.16 11.83
N VAL A 70 -1.31 -6.06 10.65
CA VAL A 70 -1.05 -5.00 9.68
C VAL A 70 -2.34 -4.25 9.34
N ASN A 71 -2.35 -2.93 9.55
CA ASN A 71 -3.46 -2.04 9.23
C ASN A 71 -4.85 -2.54 9.69
N GLY A 72 -4.91 -3.17 10.86
CA GLY A 72 -6.16 -3.68 11.44
C GLY A 72 -6.74 -4.90 10.74
N ASN A 73 -5.98 -5.61 9.90
CA ASN A 73 -6.43 -6.77 9.13
C ASN A 73 -7.66 -6.47 8.27
N ASN A 74 -7.61 -5.38 7.51
CA ASN A 74 -8.70 -4.99 6.62
C ASN A 74 -9.13 -6.16 5.71
N GLU A 75 -8.18 -6.94 5.21
CA GLU A 75 -8.43 -8.08 4.30
C GLU A 75 -8.89 -9.37 4.99
N ARG A 76 -8.99 -9.38 6.33
CA ARG A 76 -9.54 -10.50 7.14
C ARG A 76 -8.88 -11.84 6.85
N ILE A 77 -7.56 -11.86 6.70
CA ILE A 77 -6.80 -13.10 6.49
C ILE A 77 -6.22 -13.60 7.80
N THR A 78 -5.91 -14.89 7.87
CA THR A 78 -5.07 -15.49 8.92
C THR A 78 -3.60 -15.38 8.51
N GLY A 79 -2.73 -14.98 9.44
CA GLY A 79 -1.31 -14.75 9.18
C GLY A 79 -1.04 -13.48 8.36
N HIS A 80 0.08 -13.49 7.63
CA HIS A 80 0.57 -12.36 6.83
C HIS A 80 0.83 -12.79 5.38
N ARG A 81 0.60 -11.88 4.43
CA ARG A 81 0.87 -12.11 3.01
C ARG A 81 1.38 -10.86 2.34
N LEU A 82 2.19 -11.04 1.28
CA LEU A 82 2.58 -9.99 0.35
C LEU A 82 1.72 -10.12 -0.91
N ILE A 83 0.87 -9.12 -1.17
CA ILE A 83 0.05 -9.07 -2.39
C ILE A 83 0.71 -8.13 -3.38
N ARG A 84 0.86 -8.54 -4.63
CA ARG A 84 1.57 -7.72 -5.62
C ARG A 84 0.70 -6.53 -6.00
N HIS A 85 1.29 -5.33 -6.01
CA HIS A 85 0.52 -4.16 -6.47
C HIS A 85 0.06 -4.33 -7.93
N GLY A 86 -1.20 -3.98 -8.18
CA GLY A 86 -1.81 -4.06 -9.51
C GLY A 86 -2.15 -5.47 -9.99
N GLU A 87 -2.10 -6.47 -9.09
CA GLU A 87 -2.59 -7.83 -9.33
C GLU A 87 -4.11 -7.86 -9.51
N GLU A 88 -4.85 -7.22 -8.61
CA GLU A 88 -6.29 -7.02 -8.75
C GLU A 88 -6.58 -5.83 -9.67
N ARG A 89 -7.35 -6.06 -10.74
CA ARG A 89 -7.64 -5.06 -11.77
C ARG A 89 -9.14 -4.92 -12.02
N PHE A 90 -9.62 -3.69 -12.06
CA PHE A 90 -11.01 -3.36 -12.41
C PHE A 90 -11.09 -2.75 -13.81
N TYR A 91 -11.61 -3.50 -14.78
CA TYR A 91 -11.70 -3.03 -16.17
C TYR A 91 -12.85 -2.05 -16.42
N PHE A 92 -13.92 -2.13 -15.63
CA PHE A 92 -15.16 -1.38 -15.83
C PHE A 92 -15.52 -0.48 -14.64
N ALA A 93 -14.50 0.05 -13.95
CA ALA A 93 -14.75 1.05 -12.92
C ALA A 93 -15.28 2.34 -13.57
N PRO A 94 -16.39 2.92 -13.08
CA PRO A 94 -16.93 4.15 -13.62
C PRO A 94 -15.97 5.31 -13.36
N ARG A 95 -16.18 6.44 -14.07
CA ARG A 95 -15.26 7.59 -14.03
C ARG A 95 -15.91 8.89 -13.55
N THR A 96 -17.21 8.87 -13.25
CA THR A 96 -17.88 10.02 -12.63
C THR A 96 -17.91 9.85 -11.11
N PHE A 97 -17.91 10.97 -10.38
CA PHE A 97 -17.88 10.97 -8.91
C PHE A 97 -19.06 10.20 -8.29
N ASN A 98 -20.28 10.39 -8.82
CA ASN A 98 -21.49 9.74 -8.28
C ASN A 98 -21.51 8.24 -8.57
N GLU A 99 -21.18 7.84 -9.80
CA GLU A 99 -21.12 6.41 -10.14
C GLU A 99 -20.02 5.70 -9.35
N LEU A 100 -18.88 6.36 -9.13
CA LEU A 100 -17.80 5.84 -8.29
C LEU A 100 -18.23 5.61 -6.85
N LYS A 101 -19.01 6.54 -6.28
CA LYS A 101 -19.57 6.38 -4.94
C LYS A 101 -20.40 5.10 -4.84
N THR A 102 -21.37 4.93 -5.74
CA THR A 102 -22.23 3.74 -5.78
C THR A 102 -21.44 2.46 -6.05
N TRP A 103 -20.47 2.52 -6.96
CA TRP A 103 -19.62 1.38 -7.29
C TRP A 103 -18.77 0.92 -6.11
N LEU A 104 -18.19 1.86 -5.35
CA LEU A 104 -17.42 1.58 -4.15
C LEU A 104 -18.27 1.13 -2.96
N GLU A 105 -19.50 1.63 -2.82
CA GLU A 105 -20.41 1.27 -1.73
C GLU A 105 -20.67 -0.25 -1.69
N SER A 106 -20.93 -0.85 -2.84
CA SER A 106 -21.20 -2.29 -3.00
C SER A 106 -19.98 -3.21 -2.81
N ARG A 107 -18.77 -2.66 -2.66
CA ARG A 107 -17.51 -3.41 -2.60
C ARG A 107 -16.84 -3.25 -1.26
N ASP A 108 -16.16 -4.31 -0.80
CA ASP A 108 -15.33 -4.24 0.40
C ASP A 108 -13.86 -4.13 -0.01
N ILE A 109 -13.48 -2.95 -0.52
CA ILE A 109 -12.10 -2.56 -0.91
C ILE A 109 -11.77 -1.19 -0.28
N GLU A 110 -10.50 -0.82 -0.10
CA GLU A 110 -10.15 0.53 0.41
C GLU A 110 -10.55 1.62 -0.61
N GLY A 111 -10.28 1.35 -1.89
CA GLY A 111 -10.45 2.30 -2.98
C GLY A 111 -9.93 1.74 -4.29
N ILE A 112 -9.72 2.62 -5.26
CA ILE A 112 -9.19 2.29 -6.57
C ILE A 112 -8.11 3.30 -6.97
N VAL A 113 -7.11 2.82 -7.70
CA VAL A 113 -6.02 3.61 -8.27
C VAL A 113 -6.02 3.44 -9.79
N TRP A 114 -5.96 4.55 -10.52
CA TRP A 114 -5.76 4.57 -11.96
C TRP A 114 -4.32 4.93 -12.28
N HIS A 115 -3.73 4.20 -13.23
CA HIS A 115 -2.41 4.47 -13.78
C HIS A 115 -2.59 4.99 -15.21
N HIS A 116 -2.08 6.19 -15.48
CA HIS A 116 -1.98 6.72 -16.83
C HIS A 116 -0.67 6.24 -17.48
N PRO A 117 -0.64 5.96 -18.79
CA PRO A 117 0.57 5.48 -19.47
C PRO A 117 1.81 6.38 -19.33
N ASP A 118 1.61 7.68 -19.07
CA ASP A 118 2.70 8.64 -18.80
C ASP A 118 3.25 8.60 -17.37
N GLY A 119 2.80 7.66 -16.54
CA GLY A 119 3.23 7.48 -15.16
C GLY A 119 2.39 8.24 -14.12
N ARG A 120 1.47 9.12 -14.53
CA ARG A 120 0.55 9.76 -13.57
C ARG A 120 -0.36 8.73 -12.92
N MET A 121 -0.69 8.98 -11.66
CA MET A 121 -1.62 8.16 -10.90
C MET A 121 -2.71 9.01 -10.28
N ALA A 122 -3.93 8.48 -10.24
CA ALA A 122 -5.05 9.07 -9.50
C ALA A 122 -5.65 8.00 -8.59
N LYS A 123 -6.12 8.38 -7.40
CA LYS A 123 -6.77 7.44 -6.48
C LYS A 123 -8.00 8.05 -5.84
N ILE A 124 -8.96 7.21 -5.51
CA ILE A 124 -10.12 7.58 -4.69
C ILE A 124 -10.47 6.43 -3.75
N LYS A 125 -10.85 6.77 -2.51
CA LYS A 125 -11.09 5.80 -1.44
C LYS A 125 -12.51 5.90 -0.91
N LYS A 126 -13.01 4.82 -0.30
CA LYS A 126 -14.34 4.81 0.35
C LYS A 126 -14.49 5.94 1.36
N LYS A 127 -13.45 6.20 2.16
CA LYS A 127 -13.44 7.27 3.16
C LYS A 127 -13.59 8.67 2.57
N ASP A 128 -13.16 8.89 1.32
CA ASP A 128 -13.28 10.18 0.65
C ASP A 128 -14.77 10.49 0.33
N PHE A 129 -15.63 9.47 0.31
CA PHE A 129 -17.09 9.57 0.21
C PHE A 129 -17.82 9.45 1.56
N GLY A 130 -17.09 9.32 2.68
CA GLY A 130 -17.67 9.00 3.98
C GLY A 130 -18.23 7.58 4.10
N LEU A 131 -17.83 6.66 3.21
CA LEU A 131 -18.30 5.27 3.22
C LEU A 131 -17.37 4.39 4.07
N PRO A 132 -17.91 3.51 4.92
CA PRO A 132 -17.11 2.56 5.69
C PRO A 132 -16.73 1.33 4.85
N ARG A 133 -15.68 0.63 5.33
CA ARG A 133 -15.47 -0.80 5.02
C ARG A 133 -16.55 -1.63 5.72
N LYS A 134 -16.83 -2.85 5.25
CA LYS A 134 -17.76 -3.71 6.00
C LYS A 134 -17.20 -3.93 7.42
N PRO A 135 -18.03 -3.88 8.48
CA PRO A 135 -17.54 -4.12 9.83
C PRO A 135 -16.89 -5.50 9.91
N GLN A 136 -15.86 -5.62 10.76
CA GLN A 136 -15.34 -6.95 11.11
C GLN A 136 -16.40 -7.62 11.97
N ASN A 137 -16.88 -8.79 11.54
CA ASN A 137 -17.66 -9.63 12.41
C ASN A 137 -16.70 -10.15 13.49
N ASN A 138 -16.77 -9.56 14.68
CA ASN A 138 -16.12 -10.11 15.86
C ASN A 138 -16.92 -11.34 16.29
N GLY A 139 -16.72 -12.45 15.56
CA GLY A 139 -17.18 -13.77 15.94
C GLY A 139 -16.18 -14.45 16.87
#